data_AF-A0A821W6X0-F1
#
_entry.id   AF-A0A821W6X0-F1
#
_cell.length_a   1.000
_cell.length_b   1.000
_cell.length_c   1.000
_cell.angle_alpha   90.00
_cell.angle_beta   90.00
_cell.angle_gamma   90.00
#
_symmetry.space_group_name_H-M   'P 1'
#
loop_
_entity.id
_entity.type
_entity.pdbx_description
1 polymer ?
#
loop_
_entity_poly.entity_id
_entity_poly.type
_entity_poly.pdbx_seq_one_letter_code
_entity_poly.pdbx_strand_id
1 'polypeptide(L)'
;MCDIANSLVPINSLDVLIPNVSAELAGAASDTDSEASRQGMPVVSLSADPLARKREVLSRIESLYVEDPDREIGVAGELVEEVAEENKSLLWFLLKQVRPGMDLSKVVLPTFILEPRSFLDKLSDNYYHADLLGQAQILEDPYQRFKGVLRWYLSGLYRKPKGLKKPYNPVLGETFRCCWRHKNDTYTYYIAEQVSHHPPVSAFYISNRKDGFVIEGSLLARSKFYGNSTSAILEGCARIHLLNWGGDVYHNSAVCAL
;
A
#
# COMPACT_ATOMS: atom_id res chain seq x y z
N MET A 1 -4.50 6.53 -21.57
CA MET A 1 -4.17 7.20 -20.30
C MET A 1 -5.38 7.05 -19.38
N CYS A 2 -5.15 6.58 -18.16
CA CYS A 2 -6.11 6.57 -17.07
C CYS A 2 -5.81 7.80 -16.21
N ASP A 3 -6.84 8.59 -15.93
CA ASP A 3 -6.77 9.79 -15.11
C ASP A 3 -6.92 9.34 -13.65
N ILE A 4 -5.95 9.66 -12.80
CA ILE A 4 -5.87 9.12 -11.45
C ILE A 4 -5.55 10.23 -10.43
N ALA A 5 -6.38 10.28 -9.39
CA ALA A 5 -6.20 11.04 -8.16
C ALA A 5 -5.45 10.27 -7.07
N ASN A 6 -4.87 11.01 -6.13
CA ASN A 6 -4.73 10.55 -4.75
C ASN A 6 -5.51 11.49 -3.85
N SER A 7 -6.31 10.96 -2.93
CA SER A 7 -6.79 11.76 -1.79
C SER A 7 -5.92 11.47 -0.56
N LEU A 8 -5.39 12.53 0.05
CA LEU A 8 -4.99 12.55 1.45
C LEU A 8 -6.26 12.73 2.27
N VAL A 9 -6.89 11.64 2.71
CA VAL A 9 -7.93 11.72 3.75
C VAL A 9 -7.40 11.09 5.04
N PRO A 10 -6.97 11.88 6.04
CA PRO A 10 -6.87 11.37 7.40
C PRO A 10 -8.29 11.07 7.89
N ILE A 11 -8.77 9.85 7.65
CA ILE A 11 -10.05 9.40 8.20
C ILE A 11 -9.80 9.03 9.67
N ASN A 12 -9.98 10.01 10.55
CA ASN A 12 -9.88 9.89 12.01
C ASN A 12 -11.01 9.04 12.65
N SER A 13 -11.68 8.16 11.91
CA SER A 13 -12.63 7.19 12.46
C SER A 13 -12.32 5.79 11.93
N LEU A 14 -11.95 4.90 12.86
CA LEU A 14 -11.57 3.50 12.60
C LEU A 14 -12.76 2.62 12.16
N ASP A 15 -14.01 3.08 12.25
CA ASP A 15 -15.19 2.21 12.17
C ASP A 15 -15.97 2.21 10.84
N VAL A 16 -15.49 2.90 9.80
CA VAL A 16 -16.36 3.25 8.65
C VAL A 16 -16.14 2.42 7.39
N LEU A 17 -14.97 1.82 7.18
CA LEU A 17 -14.64 1.16 5.89
C LEU A 17 -14.65 -0.38 5.92
N ILE A 18 -14.66 -1.02 7.10
CA ILE A 18 -14.63 -2.48 7.22
C ILE A 18 -15.51 -2.89 8.41
N PRO A 19 -16.67 -3.56 8.22
CA PRO A 19 -17.31 -4.24 9.33
C PRO A 19 -16.42 -5.42 9.77
N ASN A 20 -16.14 -5.50 11.08
CA ASN A 20 -15.49 -6.60 11.80
C ASN A 20 -15.19 -7.86 10.97
N VAL A 21 -13.96 -7.96 10.45
CA VAL A 21 -13.42 -9.20 9.85
C VAL A 21 -13.32 -10.33 10.90
N SER A 22 -13.33 -9.97 12.19
CA SER A 22 -13.32 -10.89 13.32
C SER A 22 -14.60 -11.73 13.47
N ALA A 23 -15.74 -11.33 12.89
CA ALA A 23 -17.00 -12.07 13.07
C ALA A 23 -17.21 -13.20 12.04
N GLU A 24 -16.65 -13.11 10.84
CA GLU A 24 -16.86 -14.11 9.77
C GLU A 24 -15.83 -15.26 9.78
N LEU A 25 -14.76 -15.15 10.57
CA LEU A 25 -13.75 -16.22 10.75
C LEU A 25 -13.83 -16.92 12.12
N ALA A 26 -14.69 -16.47 13.03
CA ALA A 26 -14.80 -17.02 14.39
C ALA A 26 -15.65 -18.30 14.50
N GLY A 27 -15.99 -18.94 13.38
CA GLY A 27 -16.80 -20.17 13.34
C GLY A 27 -16.12 -21.44 13.87
N ALA A 28 -14.92 -21.37 14.45
CA ALA A 28 -14.24 -22.55 14.97
C ALA A 28 -13.22 -22.21 16.08
N ALA A 29 -13.68 -22.01 17.32
CA ALA A 29 -13.01 -22.46 18.54
C ALA A 29 -13.77 -22.05 19.81
N SER A 30 -14.23 -23.08 20.53
CA SER A 30 -14.52 -23.22 21.97
C SER A 30 -14.71 -21.99 22.87
N ASP A 31 -15.88 -22.00 23.52
CA ASP A 31 -16.27 -21.25 24.72
C ASP A 31 -15.22 -21.30 25.86
N THR A 32 -14.92 -20.15 26.45
CA THR A 32 -14.83 -19.91 27.92
C THR A 32 -14.54 -18.44 28.24
N ASP A 33 -15.52 -17.79 28.88
CA ASP A 33 -15.50 -16.70 29.88
C ASP A 33 -14.45 -15.56 29.86
N SER A 34 -14.96 -14.31 29.80
CA SER A 34 -14.98 -13.39 30.96
C SER A 34 -15.61 -12.03 30.60
N GLU A 35 -16.72 -11.70 31.28
CA GLU A 35 -17.67 -10.63 30.92
C GLU A 35 -17.37 -9.26 31.57
N ALA A 36 -16.18 -9.03 32.11
CA ALA A 36 -15.97 -7.98 33.13
C ALA A 36 -15.30 -6.65 32.66
N SER A 37 -15.04 -6.41 31.38
CA SER A 37 -14.21 -5.25 30.96
C SER A 37 -14.79 -4.33 29.88
N ARG A 38 -16.11 -4.38 29.59
CA ARG A 38 -16.71 -3.63 28.46
C ARG A 38 -17.49 -2.35 28.83
N GLN A 39 -17.22 -1.72 29.97
CA GLN A 39 -17.85 -0.44 30.30
C GLN A 39 -16.93 0.72 29.91
N GLY A 40 -17.12 1.27 28.70
CA GLY A 40 -16.42 2.50 28.28
C GLY A 40 -16.49 2.90 26.81
N MET A 41 -17.02 2.07 25.91
CA MET A 41 -17.16 2.44 24.49
C MET A 41 -18.56 3.02 24.23
N PRO A 42 -18.69 4.16 23.53
CA PRO A 42 -20.00 4.67 23.13
C PRO A 42 -20.67 3.65 22.20
N VAL A 43 -21.88 3.24 22.57
CA VAL A 43 -22.73 2.38 21.74
C VAL A 43 -23.18 3.22 20.53
N VAL A 44 -22.49 3.08 19.41
CA VAL A 44 -22.96 3.60 18.13
C VAL A 44 -24.24 2.83 17.78
N SER A 45 -25.37 3.53 17.69
CA SER A 45 -26.66 2.94 17.37
C SER A 45 -26.61 2.17 16.05
N LEU A 46 -26.68 0.84 16.12
CA LEU A 46 -26.75 -0.09 14.99
C LEU A 46 -28.15 -0.09 14.35
N SER A 47 -28.64 1.05 13.90
CA SER A 47 -29.95 1.16 13.22
C SER A 47 -29.89 1.92 11.89
N ALA A 48 -28.72 2.02 11.25
CA ALA A 48 -28.62 2.56 9.89
C ALA A 48 -28.82 1.44 8.86
N ASP A 49 -29.77 1.62 7.95
CA ASP A 49 -29.91 0.79 6.73
C ASP A 49 -28.52 0.62 6.07
N PRO A 50 -27.99 -0.61 5.92
CA PRO A 50 -26.68 -0.85 5.33
C PRO A 50 -26.52 -0.21 3.94
N LEU A 51 -27.60 -0.13 3.17
CA LEU A 51 -27.58 0.48 1.83
C LEU A 51 -27.54 2.01 1.89
N ALA A 52 -28.26 2.62 2.83
CA ALA A 52 -28.18 4.05 3.10
C ALA A 52 -26.78 4.45 3.56
N ARG A 53 -26.18 3.70 4.50
CA ARG A 53 -24.80 3.91 4.96
C ARG A 53 -23.80 3.78 3.81
N LYS A 54 -23.97 2.78 2.93
CA LYS A 54 -23.13 2.61 1.73
C LYS A 54 -23.21 3.83 0.81
N ARG A 55 -24.42 4.34 0.56
CA ARG A 55 -24.64 5.54 -0.28
C ARG A 55 -23.98 6.79 0.33
N GLU A 56 -24.12 6.98 1.63
CA GLU A 56 -23.49 8.10 2.36
C GLU A 56 -21.96 8.03 2.27
N VAL A 57 -21.37 6.85 2.50
CA VAL A 57 -19.91 6.66 2.40
C VAL A 57 -19.40 6.94 0.99
N LEU A 58 -20.08 6.45 -0.04
CA LEU A 58 -19.70 6.70 -1.44
C LEU A 58 -19.80 8.19 -1.79
N SER A 59 -20.89 8.85 -1.42
CA SER A 59 -21.07 10.29 -1.65
C SER A 59 -19.98 11.10 -0.95
N ARG A 60 -19.59 10.72 0.27
CA ARG A 60 -18.49 11.37 0.99
C ARG A 60 -17.16 11.16 0.28
N ILE A 61 -16.86 9.95 -0.20
CA ILE A 61 -15.64 9.66 -0.96
C ILE A 61 -15.60 10.52 -2.23
N GLU A 62 -16.69 10.57 -2.99
CA GLU A 62 -16.80 11.41 -4.19
C GLU A 62 -16.56 12.89 -3.87
N SER A 63 -17.16 13.41 -2.79
CA SER A 63 -16.98 14.80 -2.40
C SER A 63 -15.56 15.17 -1.96
N LEU A 64 -14.78 14.19 -1.49
CA LEU A 64 -13.40 14.35 -1.01
C LEU A 64 -12.36 13.95 -2.07
N TYR A 65 -12.80 13.44 -3.22
CA TYR A 65 -11.90 12.99 -4.28
C TYR A 65 -11.27 14.19 -4.97
N VAL A 66 -9.94 14.25 -4.96
CA VAL A 66 -9.15 15.33 -5.59
C VAL A 66 -8.18 14.70 -6.56
N GLU A 67 -8.32 15.00 -7.85
CA GLU A 67 -7.35 14.56 -8.87
C GLU A 67 -5.99 15.20 -8.64
N ASP A 68 -4.93 14.39 -8.75
CA ASP A 68 -3.53 14.80 -8.62
C ASP A 68 -2.88 14.67 -10.02
N PRO A 69 -3.08 15.66 -10.91
CA PRO A 69 -2.65 15.60 -12.31
C PRO A 69 -1.13 15.72 -12.46
N ASP A 70 -0.44 16.28 -11.46
CA ASP A 70 0.95 16.74 -11.56
C ASP A 70 1.95 15.79 -10.88
N ARG A 71 1.58 14.54 -10.60
CA ARG A 71 2.45 13.60 -9.87
C ARG A 71 3.70 13.29 -10.70
N GLU A 72 4.80 13.99 -10.42
CA GLU A 72 6.09 13.84 -11.10
C GLU A 72 6.53 12.37 -11.13
N ILE A 73 6.51 11.78 -12.32
CA ILE A 73 7.11 10.47 -12.60
C ILE A 73 8.51 10.76 -13.13
N GLY A 74 9.55 10.18 -12.52
CA GLY A 74 10.88 10.22 -13.10
C GLY A 74 10.83 9.62 -14.50
N VAL A 75 11.25 10.38 -15.52
CA VAL A 75 11.34 9.86 -16.89
C VAL A 75 12.42 8.79 -16.91
N ALA A 76 12.15 7.66 -17.57
CA ALA A 76 13.14 6.59 -17.74
C ALA A 76 14.39 7.16 -18.43
N GLY A 77 15.46 7.37 -17.64
CA GLY A 77 16.70 8.04 -18.08
C GLY A 77 17.20 9.12 -17.11
N GLU A 78 16.32 9.76 -16.34
CA GLU A 78 16.65 10.79 -15.32
C GLU A 78 16.66 10.22 -13.88
N LEU A 79 17.03 8.94 -13.73
CA LEU A 79 17.00 8.26 -12.42
C LEU A 79 18.20 8.60 -11.52
N VAL A 80 19.19 9.33 -12.05
CA VAL A 80 20.39 9.73 -11.33
C VAL A 80 20.30 11.21 -11.01
N GLU A 81 20.06 11.53 -9.74
CA GLU A 81 20.19 12.87 -9.19
C GLU A 81 21.59 13.00 -8.60
N GLU A 82 22.39 13.95 -9.09
CA GLU A 82 23.69 14.23 -8.48
C GLU A 82 23.48 14.89 -7.12
N VAL A 83 24.09 14.30 -6.09
CA VAL A 83 24.11 14.90 -4.75
C VAL A 83 24.90 16.20 -4.84
N ALA A 84 24.26 17.31 -4.46
CA ALA A 84 24.90 18.63 -4.40
C ALA A 84 26.21 18.58 -3.57
N GLU A 85 27.24 19.32 -3.99
CA GLU A 85 28.59 19.24 -3.41
C GLU A 85 28.59 19.48 -1.89
N GLU A 86 27.76 20.42 -1.43
CA GLU A 86 27.54 20.72 0.00
C GLU A 86 27.06 19.50 0.81
N ASN A 87 26.27 18.62 0.20
CA ASN A 87 25.68 17.44 0.83
C ASN A 87 26.59 16.21 0.77
N LYS A 88 27.62 16.21 -0.09
CA LYS A 88 28.58 15.09 -0.22
C LYS A 88 29.38 14.87 1.07
N SER A 89 29.76 15.95 1.76
CA SER A 89 30.51 15.88 3.01
C SER A 89 29.72 15.20 4.14
N LEU A 90 28.43 15.54 4.27
CA LEU A 90 27.50 14.94 5.23
C LEU A 90 27.23 13.47 4.92
N LEU A 91 26.99 13.14 3.64
CA LEU A 91 26.79 11.77 3.19
C LEU A 91 28.04 10.91 3.48
N TRP A 92 29.23 11.47 3.25
CA TRP A 92 30.49 10.76 3.51
C TRP A 92 30.74 10.51 4.99
N PHE A 93 30.37 11.45 5.86
CA PHE A 93 30.45 11.25 7.30
C PHE A 93 29.51 10.13 7.77
N LEU A 94 28.29 10.08 7.24
CA LEU A 94 27.34 9.01 7.56
C LEU A 94 27.81 7.64 7.09
N LEU A 95 28.31 7.54 5.85
CA LEU A 95 28.83 6.29 5.31
C LEU A 95 30.00 5.74 6.14
N LYS A 96 30.83 6.60 6.75
CA LYS A 96 31.88 6.18 7.68
C LYS A 96 31.36 5.59 9.00
N GLN A 97 30.14 5.96 9.42
CA GLN A 97 29.53 5.44 10.64
C GLN A 97 28.85 4.06 10.42
N VAL A 98 28.55 3.70 9.17
CA VAL A 98 27.89 2.45 8.83
C VAL A 98 28.92 1.38 8.43
N ARG A 99 28.76 0.17 8.96
CA ARG A 99 29.57 -1.01 8.64
C ARG A 99 28.81 -1.94 7.68
N PRO A 100 29.49 -2.65 6.77
CA PRO A 100 28.85 -3.68 5.96
C PRO A 100 28.08 -4.68 6.82
N GLY A 101 26.86 -4.99 6.42
CA GLY A 101 25.90 -5.82 7.15
C GLY A 101 24.96 -5.06 8.09
N MET A 102 25.17 -3.76 8.32
CA MET A 102 24.26 -2.96 9.13
C MET A 102 22.91 -2.69 8.44
N ASP A 103 21.87 -2.64 9.26
CA ASP A 103 20.51 -2.26 8.87
C ASP A 103 20.34 -0.73 8.92
N LEU A 104 20.17 -0.12 7.76
CA LEU A 104 20.02 1.33 7.61
C LEU A 104 18.66 1.86 8.08
N SER A 105 17.68 1.01 8.39
CA SER A 105 16.41 1.48 8.97
C SER A 105 16.59 2.11 10.36
N LYS A 106 17.68 1.76 11.05
CA LYS A 106 18.03 2.26 12.39
C LYS A 106 18.96 3.49 12.38
N VAL A 107 19.40 3.91 11.19
CA VAL A 107 20.27 5.06 11.01
C VAL A 107 19.43 6.24 10.53
N VAL A 108 19.58 7.39 11.18
CA VAL A 108 18.91 8.62 10.75
C VAL A 108 19.59 9.13 9.49
N LEU A 109 18.85 9.12 8.39
CA LEU A 109 19.29 9.60 7.10
C LEU A 109 18.95 11.10 6.94
N PRO A 110 19.80 11.91 6.29
CA PRO A 110 19.52 13.32 6.01
C PRO A 110 18.26 13.49 5.17
N THR A 111 17.56 14.59 5.37
CA THR A 111 16.31 14.90 4.67
C THR A 111 16.48 15.01 3.16
N PHE A 112 17.66 15.38 2.65
CA PHE A 112 17.91 15.51 1.20
C PHE A 112 17.92 14.17 0.45
N ILE A 113 18.10 13.04 1.14
CA ILE A 113 17.95 11.69 0.55
C ILE A 113 16.59 11.05 0.85
N LEU A 114 15.70 11.78 1.53
CA LEU A 114 14.36 11.32 1.83
C LEU A 114 13.35 11.84 0.80
N GLU A 115 12.40 10.99 0.48
CA GLU A 115 11.22 11.36 -0.29
C GLU A 115 10.15 11.90 0.68
N PRO A 116 9.38 12.96 0.34
CA PRO A 116 8.32 13.51 1.18
C PRO A 116 7.06 12.62 1.27
N ARG A 117 7.25 11.30 1.31
CA ARG A 117 6.18 10.30 1.39
C ARG A 117 6.53 9.24 2.42
N SER A 118 5.52 8.81 3.16
CA SER A 118 5.60 7.58 3.96
C SER A 118 5.76 6.36 3.05
N PHE A 119 6.39 5.30 3.56
CA PHE A 119 6.42 4.03 2.84
C PHE A 119 5.01 3.50 2.51
N LEU A 120 4.00 3.76 3.35
CA LEU A 120 2.63 3.31 3.10
C LEU A 120 1.99 4.00 1.87
N ASP A 121 2.30 5.27 1.66
CA ASP A 121 1.95 6.02 0.45
C ASP A 121 2.77 5.51 -0.74
N LYS A 122 4.10 5.42 -0.58
CA LYS A 122 4.98 4.96 -1.65
C LYS A 122 4.60 3.57 -2.17
N LEU A 123 4.14 2.68 -1.28
CA LEU A 123 3.67 1.35 -1.63
C LEU A 123 2.47 1.37 -2.59
N SER A 124 1.60 2.38 -2.49
CA SER A 124 0.43 2.56 -3.37
C SER A 124 0.81 2.74 -4.85
N ASP A 125 2.02 3.20 -5.16
CA ASP A 125 2.49 3.40 -6.54
C ASP A 125 2.45 2.10 -7.37
N ASN A 126 2.67 0.95 -6.74
CA ASN A 126 2.64 -0.36 -7.41
C ASN A 126 1.24 -0.74 -7.91
N TYR A 127 0.20 -0.09 -7.38
CA TYR A 127 -1.20 -0.38 -7.65
C TYR A 127 -1.85 0.65 -8.58
N TYR A 128 -1.07 1.58 -9.13
CA TYR A 128 -1.60 2.66 -9.98
C TYR A 128 -2.42 2.15 -11.17
N HIS A 129 -1.95 1.11 -11.86
CA HIS A 129 -2.67 0.51 -12.99
C HIS A 129 -3.60 -0.63 -12.56
N ALA A 130 -4.25 -0.51 -11.41
CA ALA A 130 -5.19 -1.54 -10.92
C ALA A 130 -6.34 -1.83 -11.90
N ASP A 131 -6.62 -0.94 -12.86
CA ASP A 131 -7.54 -1.17 -13.98
C ASP A 131 -7.15 -2.40 -14.83
N LEU A 132 -5.86 -2.70 -14.93
CA LEU A 132 -5.36 -3.89 -15.65
C LEU A 132 -5.83 -5.19 -15.00
N LEU A 133 -6.10 -5.21 -13.69
CA LEU A 133 -6.67 -6.39 -13.02
C LEU A 133 -8.14 -6.57 -13.38
N GLY A 134 -8.91 -5.49 -13.51
CA GLY A 134 -10.28 -5.55 -14.02
C GLY A 134 -10.32 -6.09 -15.46
N GLN A 135 -9.32 -5.76 -16.28
CA GLN A 135 -9.18 -6.33 -17.63
C GLN A 135 -8.78 -7.80 -17.60
N ALA A 136 -7.91 -8.21 -16.68
CA ALA A 136 -7.52 -9.62 -16.53
C ALA A 136 -8.71 -10.47 -16.05
N GLN A 137 -9.55 -9.93 -15.17
CA GLN A 137 -10.71 -10.60 -14.59
C GLN A 137 -11.73 -11.06 -15.64
N ILE A 138 -11.90 -10.36 -16.75
CA ILE A 138 -12.91 -10.70 -17.76
C ILE A 138 -12.43 -11.76 -18.76
N LEU A 139 -11.17 -12.21 -18.67
CA LEU A 139 -10.59 -13.18 -19.60
C LEU A 139 -10.96 -14.62 -19.18
N GLU A 140 -11.55 -15.37 -20.11
CA GLU A 140 -11.99 -16.75 -19.84
C GLU A 140 -10.84 -17.76 -19.76
N ASP A 141 -9.83 -17.59 -20.61
CA ASP A 141 -8.66 -18.47 -20.63
C ASP A 141 -7.73 -18.19 -19.43
N PRO A 142 -7.44 -19.19 -18.57
CA PRO A 142 -6.57 -19.03 -17.40
C PRO A 142 -5.16 -18.53 -17.75
N TYR A 143 -4.63 -18.89 -18.92
CA TYR A 143 -3.30 -18.44 -19.35
C TYR A 143 -3.30 -16.96 -19.75
N GLN A 144 -4.32 -16.47 -20.47
CA GLN A 144 -4.48 -15.05 -20.71
C GLN A 144 -4.71 -14.26 -19.41
N ARG A 145 -5.47 -14.80 -18.45
CA ARG A 145 -5.60 -14.18 -17.11
C ARG A 145 -4.26 -14.01 -16.43
N PHE A 146 -3.46 -15.06 -16.38
CA PHE A 146 -2.12 -15.01 -15.78
C PHE A 146 -1.24 -13.96 -16.45
N LYS A 147 -1.24 -13.88 -17.79
CA LYS A 147 -0.54 -12.81 -18.52
C LYS A 147 -1.04 -11.41 -18.14
N GLY A 148 -2.35 -11.24 -17.96
CA GLY A 148 -2.96 -9.99 -17.51
C GLY A 148 -2.46 -9.58 -16.12
N VAL A 149 -2.47 -10.51 -15.17
CA VAL A 149 -1.94 -10.31 -13.82
C VAL A 149 -0.45 -9.98 -13.85
N LEU A 150 0.34 -10.68 -14.68
CA LEU A 150 1.77 -10.38 -14.85
C LEU A 150 2.01 -8.99 -15.44
N ARG A 151 1.23 -8.60 -16.47
CA ARG A 151 1.29 -7.27 -17.07
C ARG A 151 1.00 -6.18 -16.04
N TRP A 152 -0.04 -6.38 -15.22
CA TRP A 152 -0.34 -5.49 -14.10
C TRP A 152 0.85 -5.39 -13.13
N TYR A 153 1.41 -6.52 -12.70
CA TYR A 153 2.52 -6.52 -11.76
C TYR A 153 3.74 -5.73 -12.29
N LEU A 154 4.12 -5.95 -13.55
CA LEU A 154 5.23 -5.24 -14.18
C LEU A 154 4.97 -3.75 -14.39
N SER A 155 3.69 -3.36 -14.54
CA SER A 155 3.32 -1.94 -14.68
C SER A 155 3.60 -1.10 -13.43
N GLY A 156 3.73 -1.71 -12.25
CA GLY A 156 4.10 -1.01 -11.01
C GLY A 156 5.58 -0.61 -10.95
N LEU A 157 6.45 -1.21 -11.78
CA LEU A 157 7.90 -1.10 -11.60
C LEU A 157 8.52 0.17 -12.19
N TYR A 158 7.86 0.83 -13.14
CA TYR A 158 8.44 2.00 -13.83
C TYR A 158 8.34 3.31 -13.04
N ARG A 159 7.42 3.39 -12.05
CA ARG A 159 7.15 4.63 -11.31
C ARG A 159 8.17 4.84 -10.18
N LYS A 160 9.38 5.26 -10.54
CA LYS A 160 10.43 5.65 -9.58
C LYS A 160 10.50 7.18 -9.48
N PRO A 161 10.73 7.73 -8.27
CA PRO A 161 11.00 9.15 -8.12
C PRO A 161 12.27 9.53 -8.90
N LYS A 162 12.42 10.81 -9.23
CA LYS A 162 13.71 11.33 -9.70
C LYS A 162 14.74 11.15 -8.56
N GLY A 163 15.84 10.49 -8.86
CA GLY A 163 16.90 10.19 -7.88
C GLY A 163 16.60 9.03 -6.93
N LEU A 164 17.63 8.64 -6.15
CA LEU A 164 17.55 7.58 -5.15
C LEU A 164 17.05 8.15 -3.82
N LYS A 165 15.73 8.41 -3.72
CA LYS A 165 15.11 8.90 -2.49
C LYS A 165 14.40 7.79 -1.73
N LYS A 166 14.67 7.67 -0.43
CA LYS A 166 14.05 6.69 0.47
C LYS A 166 12.78 7.29 1.08
N PRO A 167 11.63 6.60 1.09
CA PRO A 167 10.45 7.09 1.81
C PRO A 167 10.69 7.10 3.33
N TYR A 168 9.89 7.89 4.04
CA TYR A 168 9.87 7.88 5.51
C TYR A 168 9.46 6.50 6.03
N ASN A 169 10.15 6.05 7.08
CA ASN A 169 9.77 4.82 7.79
C ASN A 169 8.49 5.09 8.58
N PRO A 170 7.38 4.35 8.34
CA PRO A 170 6.12 4.61 9.02
C PRO A 170 6.23 4.39 10.53
N VAL A 171 5.51 5.21 11.29
CA VAL A 171 5.37 4.99 12.75
C VAL A 171 4.37 3.85 13.01
N LEU A 172 4.47 3.19 14.18
CA LEU A 172 3.53 2.12 14.55
C LEU A 172 2.10 2.66 14.57
N GLY A 173 1.17 1.97 13.91
CA GLY A 173 -0.24 2.36 13.80
C GLY A 173 -0.51 3.47 12.78
N GLU A 174 0.51 3.93 12.04
CA GLU A 174 0.29 4.83 10.91
C GLU A 174 -0.60 4.15 9.87
N THR A 175 -1.58 4.89 9.34
CA THR A 175 -2.45 4.40 8.25
C THR A 175 -2.38 5.32 7.04
N PHE A 176 -2.39 4.73 5.85
CA PHE A 176 -2.55 5.45 4.59
C PHE A 176 -3.73 4.90 3.81
N ARG A 177 -4.52 5.79 3.20
CA ARG A 177 -5.72 5.45 2.43
C ARG A 177 -5.77 6.30 1.19
N CYS A 178 -6.09 5.70 0.05
CA CYS A 178 -6.36 6.40 -1.19
C CYS A 178 -7.35 5.59 -2.05
N CYS A 179 -7.81 6.18 -3.15
CA CYS A 179 -8.61 5.47 -4.12
C CYS A 179 -8.33 5.95 -5.55
N TRP A 180 -8.56 5.04 -6.50
CA TRP A 180 -8.43 5.29 -7.93
C TRP A 180 -9.81 5.20 -8.57
N ARG A 181 -10.25 6.27 -9.22
CA ARG A 181 -11.47 6.27 -10.04
C ARG A 181 -11.17 5.70 -11.42
N HIS A 182 -12.02 4.80 -11.90
CA HIS A 182 -11.90 4.17 -13.21
C HIS A 182 -12.94 4.70 -14.18
N LYS A 183 -12.71 4.48 -15.49
CA LYS A 183 -13.58 4.98 -16.57
C LYS A 183 -15.01 4.43 -16.52
N ASN A 184 -15.21 3.28 -15.89
CA ASN A 184 -16.49 2.62 -15.72
C ASN A 184 -17.22 3.03 -14.42
N ASP A 185 -16.83 4.16 -13.82
CA ASP A 185 -17.40 4.68 -12.57
C ASP A 185 -17.30 3.69 -11.40
N THR A 186 -16.18 2.96 -11.39
CA THR A 186 -15.77 2.13 -10.27
C THR A 186 -14.58 2.75 -9.56
N TYR A 187 -14.34 2.28 -8.35
CA TYR A 187 -13.24 2.76 -7.52
C TYR A 187 -12.44 1.57 -7.02
N THR A 188 -11.13 1.65 -7.16
CA THR A 188 -10.21 0.80 -6.40
C THR A 188 -9.84 1.52 -5.12
N TYR A 189 -10.16 0.90 -3.99
CA TYR A 189 -9.81 1.41 -2.67
C TYR A 189 -8.52 0.77 -2.18
N TYR A 190 -7.63 1.57 -1.58
CA TYR A 190 -6.41 1.14 -0.93
C TYR A 190 -6.42 1.55 0.53
N ILE A 191 -6.04 0.64 1.41
CA ILE A 191 -5.71 0.92 2.80
C ILE A 191 -4.44 0.18 3.17
N ALA A 192 -3.55 0.84 3.89
CA ALA A 192 -2.39 0.23 4.50
C ALA A 192 -2.17 0.74 5.91
N GLU A 193 -1.56 -0.11 6.73
CA GLU A 193 -1.22 0.17 8.12
C GLU A 193 0.15 -0.38 8.47
N GLN A 194 0.90 0.38 9.27
CA GLN A 194 2.11 -0.12 9.90
C GLN A 194 1.76 -0.94 11.15
N VAL A 195 1.71 -2.27 10.99
CA VAL A 195 1.27 -3.20 12.05
C VAL A 195 2.38 -3.61 13.01
N SER A 196 3.64 -3.41 12.63
CA SER A 196 4.79 -3.65 13.50
C SER A 196 5.93 -2.70 13.15
N HIS A 197 6.66 -2.20 14.16
CA HIS A 197 7.84 -1.34 13.95
C HIS A 197 9.16 -2.11 14.08
N HIS A 198 9.19 -3.17 14.90
CA HIS A 198 10.36 -4.02 15.13
C HIS A 198 9.96 -5.50 15.14
N PRO A 199 10.03 -6.20 13.99
CA PRO A 199 10.51 -5.73 12.68
C PRO A 199 9.46 -4.86 11.94
N PRO A 200 9.86 -4.01 10.97
CA PRO A 200 8.94 -3.08 10.30
C PRO A 200 8.04 -3.80 9.28
N VAL A 201 6.82 -4.13 9.69
CA VAL A 201 5.82 -4.80 8.85
C VAL A 201 4.68 -3.84 8.54
N SER A 202 4.37 -3.70 7.25
CA SER A 202 3.21 -2.97 6.75
C SER A 202 2.21 -3.96 6.15
N ALA A 203 0.96 -3.91 6.61
CA ALA A 203 -0.14 -4.65 6.01
C ALA A 203 -0.93 -3.75 5.05
N PHE A 204 -1.48 -4.31 3.98
CA PHE A 204 -2.28 -3.56 3.03
C PHE A 204 -3.42 -4.40 2.46
N TYR A 205 -4.48 -3.70 2.07
CA TYR A 205 -5.67 -4.27 1.45
C TYR A 205 -6.16 -3.35 0.33
N ILE A 206 -6.42 -3.95 -0.83
CA ILE A 206 -6.93 -3.28 -2.03
C ILE A 206 -8.20 -3.98 -2.47
N SER A 207 -9.21 -3.22 -2.85
CA SER A 207 -10.48 -3.80 -3.30
C SER A 207 -11.14 -2.97 -4.38
N ASN A 208 -11.50 -3.62 -5.48
CA ASN A 208 -12.51 -3.17 -6.41
C ASN A 208 -13.44 -4.35 -6.73
N ARG A 209 -14.47 -4.53 -5.89
CA ARG A 209 -15.43 -5.63 -6.05
C ARG A 209 -16.32 -5.48 -7.29
N LYS A 210 -16.50 -4.24 -7.79
CA LYS A 210 -17.25 -4.00 -9.04
C LYS A 210 -16.46 -4.51 -10.26
N ASP A 211 -15.15 -4.29 -10.27
CA ASP A 211 -14.23 -4.86 -11.28
C ASP A 211 -13.75 -6.27 -10.92
N GLY A 212 -14.27 -6.84 -9.83
CA GLY A 212 -14.10 -8.24 -9.49
C GLY A 212 -12.73 -8.62 -8.91
N PHE A 213 -11.97 -7.72 -8.30
CA PHE A 213 -10.71 -8.11 -7.67
C PHE A 213 -10.51 -7.59 -6.25
N VAL A 214 -9.75 -8.36 -5.48
CA VAL A 214 -9.27 -8.00 -4.14
C VAL A 214 -7.80 -8.37 -4.04
N ILE A 215 -7.01 -7.55 -3.36
CA ILE A 215 -5.60 -7.83 -3.06
C ILE A 215 -5.40 -7.64 -1.58
N GLU A 216 -4.69 -8.55 -0.95
CA GLU A 216 -4.30 -8.45 0.45
C GLU A 216 -2.84 -8.87 0.59
N GLY A 217 -2.14 -8.29 1.55
CA GLY A 217 -0.77 -8.69 1.78
C GLY A 217 -0.13 -7.99 2.94
N SER A 218 1.10 -8.40 3.20
CA SER A 218 1.98 -7.71 4.12
C SER A 218 3.41 -7.74 3.60
N LEU A 219 4.16 -6.70 3.92
CA LEU A 219 5.57 -6.54 3.56
C LEU A 219 6.37 -6.21 4.80
N LEU A 220 7.42 -6.97 5.00
CA LEU A 220 8.52 -6.69 5.88
C LEU A 220 9.61 -5.96 5.08
N ALA A 221 9.89 -4.72 5.45
CA ALA A 221 10.95 -3.95 4.83
C ALA A 221 12.28 -4.17 5.57
N ARG A 222 13.31 -4.64 4.87
CA ARG A 222 14.68 -4.72 5.39
C ARG A 222 15.59 -3.82 4.57
N SER A 223 16.54 -3.17 5.23
CA SER A 223 17.61 -2.46 4.53
C SER A 223 18.94 -3.12 4.87
N LYS A 224 19.82 -3.27 3.90
CA LYS A 224 21.16 -3.84 4.13
C LYS A 224 22.22 -3.02 3.42
N PHE A 225 23.20 -2.57 4.19
CA PHE A 225 24.37 -1.88 3.66
C PHE A 225 25.49 -2.89 3.37
N TYR A 226 26.14 -2.79 2.22
CA TYR A 226 27.22 -3.68 1.79
C TYR A 226 28.58 -2.96 1.68
N GLY A 227 28.66 -1.69 2.08
CA GLY A 227 29.88 -0.88 1.97
C GLY A 227 29.80 0.12 0.81
N ASN A 228 29.76 -0.37 -0.43
CA ASN A 228 29.61 0.47 -1.62
C ASN A 228 28.17 0.49 -2.18
N SER A 229 27.28 -0.33 -1.65
CA SER A 229 25.89 -0.40 -2.07
C SER A 229 24.97 -0.57 -0.86
N THR A 230 23.70 -0.22 -1.08
CA THR A 230 22.61 -0.46 -0.16
C THR A 230 21.53 -1.20 -0.91
N SER A 231 20.88 -2.18 -0.28
CA SER A 231 19.66 -2.77 -0.81
C SER A 231 18.48 -2.52 0.11
N ALA A 232 17.35 -2.14 -0.46
CA ALA A 232 16.05 -2.29 0.19
C ALA A 232 15.47 -3.63 -0.25
N ILE A 233 15.27 -4.53 0.71
CA ILE A 233 14.70 -5.86 0.52
C ILE A 233 13.28 -5.80 1.07
N LEU A 234 12.29 -6.02 0.21
CA LEU A 234 10.93 -6.28 0.65
C LEU A 234 10.76 -7.79 0.75
N GLU A 235 10.29 -8.28 1.90
CA GLU A 235 9.94 -9.67 2.14
C GLU A 235 8.43 -9.75 2.41
N GLY A 236 7.71 -10.60 1.71
CA GLY A 236 6.29 -10.77 1.96
C GLY A 236 5.54 -11.27 0.73
N CYS A 237 4.22 -11.36 0.89
CA CYS A 237 3.35 -11.86 -0.16
C CYS A 237 2.12 -10.98 -0.30
N ALA A 238 1.76 -10.67 -1.55
CA ALA A 238 0.45 -10.18 -1.91
C ALA A 238 -0.34 -11.33 -2.55
N ARG A 239 -1.56 -11.56 -2.08
CA ARG A 239 -2.53 -12.49 -2.66
C ARG A 239 -3.53 -11.68 -3.47
N ILE A 240 -3.68 -12.03 -4.74
CA ILE A 240 -4.60 -11.39 -5.68
C ILE A 240 -5.74 -12.37 -5.93
N HIS A 241 -6.95 -11.93 -5.61
CA HIS A 241 -8.17 -12.71 -5.74
C HIS A 241 -8.98 -12.20 -6.92
N LEU A 242 -9.21 -13.06 -7.90
CA LEU A 242 -10.10 -12.82 -9.04
C LEU A 242 -11.49 -13.39 -8.75
N LEU A 243 -12.42 -12.52 -8.36
CA LEU A 243 -13.71 -12.89 -7.74
C LEU A 243 -14.68 -13.66 -8.66
N ASN A 244 -14.59 -13.50 -9.99
CA ASN A 244 -15.48 -14.14 -10.95
C ASN A 244 -15.07 -15.60 -11.24
N TRP A 245 -13.85 -15.98 -10.84
CA TRP A 245 -13.27 -17.29 -11.14
C TRP A 245 -13.23 -18.20 -9.92
N GLY A 246 -14.26 -18.13 -9.07
CA GLY A 246 -14.40 -19.04 -7.92
C GLY A 246 -13.27 -18.94 -6.90
N GLY A 247 -12.55 -17.81 -6.85
CA GLY A 247 -11.43 -17.60 -5.94
C GLY A 247 -10.06 -17.98 -6.50
N ASP A 248 -9.82 -17.86 -7.82
CA ASP A 248 -8.46 -17.91 -8.38
C ASP A 248 -7.54 -16.96 -7.60
N VAL A 249 -6.56 -17.53 -6.88
CA VAL A 249 -5.59 -16.80 -6.07
C VAL A 249 -4.22 -16.82 -6.73
N TYR A 250 -3.77 -15.64 -7.16
CA TYR A 250 -2.38 -15.45 -7.61
C TYR A 250 -1.52 -14.99 -6.45
N HIS A 251 -0.37 -15.63 -6.29
CA HIS A 251 0.59 -15.27 -5.25
C HIS A 251 1.72 -14.46 -5.87
N ASN A 252 1.92 -13.26 -5.34
CA ASN A 252 3.04 -12.42 -5.68
C ASN A 252 3.97 -12.35 -4.47
N SER A 253 5.15 -12.97 -4.58
CA SER A 253 6.23 -12.75 -3.62
C SER A 253 6.92 -11.47 -4.03
N ALA A 254 6.66 -10.39 -3.30
CA ALA A 254 7.36 -9.14 -3.52
C ALA A 254 8.81 -9.34 -3.09
N VAL A 255 9.70 -9.59 -4.04
CA VAL A 255 11.14 -9.41 -3.85
C VAL A 255 11.51 -8.20 -4.68
N CYS A 256 11.23 -7.02 -4.16
CA CYS A 256 11.81 -5.81 -4.71
C CYS A 256 13.17 -5.64 -4.03
N ALA A 257 14.25 -5.89 -4.77
CA ALA A 257 15.57 -5.36 -4.45
C ALA A 257 15.66 -4.01 -5.17
N LEU A 258 15.65 -2.91 -4.41
CA LEU A 258 16.15 -1.61 -4.89
C LEU A 258 17.60 -1.46 -4.48
#